data_AF-A0A0N4YMA2-F1
#
_entry.id   AF-A0A0N4YMA2-F1
#
_cell.length_a   1.000
_cell.length_b   1.000
_cell.length_c   1.000
_cell.angle_alpha   90.00
_cell.angle_beta   90.00
_cell.angle_gamma   90.00
#
_symmetry.space_group_name_H-M   'P 1'
#
loop_
_entity.id
_entity.type
_entity.pdbx_description
1 polymer ?
#
loop_
_entity_poly.entity_id
_entity_poly.type
_entity_poly.pdbx_seq_one_letter_code
_entity_poly.pdbx_strand_id
1 'polypeptide(L)'
;MAEVEATIGLRVLASILILIPTLAGLTLQFLLAITLISGWKKFRDSSFYLITTQLLWCDTCALLLDLYAAFPMTLTGVQYMGDSAALYYVPLAFEGIAFNGIFMLSLLLTINRFLLFIFPKWHNKIFTPRGTKALSAFVWIYVFTLILLTNVFGCRKEFSKDFFYFWYHCENYNPKHFHFKDFLYIHSYVIPCIMAAMYMIIYVKLKLTSKSFIQEQSTIRKEVKYLTQTVLICVLIAVEVAGFITLPFLGVNGYGQFYLNMLLNLIIISNNLMTPIVIFSCVIDHDCFPEEKFVQYENYAILRRPSPVSRVVLTQAT
;
A
#
# COMPACT_ATOMS: atom_id res chain seq x y z
N MET A 1 37.77 7.21 3.63
CA MET A 1 36.99 8.46 3.48
C MET A 1 36.60 8.90 4.88
N ALA A 2 36.73 10.18 5.22
CA ALA A 2 36.38 10.65 6.56
C ALA A 2 34.87 10.50 6.78
N GLU A 3 34.50 9.83 7.85
CA GLU A 3 33.11 9.68 8.28
C GLU A 3 32.63 11.03 8.81
N VAL A 4 31.62 11.60 8.15
CA VAL A 4 31.06 12.91 8.52
C VAL A 4 29.96 12.68 9.54
N GLU A 5 30.14 13.17 10.76
CA GLU A 5 29.12 13.09 11.80
C GLU A 5 27.97 14.08 11.56
N ALA A 6 26.75 13.67 11.91
CA ALA A 6 25.58 14.53 11.81
C ALA A 6 25.63 15.68 12.81
N THR A 7 25.60 16.92 12.31
CA THR A 7 25.54 18.12 13.15
C THR A 7 24.22 18.20 13.91
N ILE A 8 24.22 18.92 15.05
CA ILE A 8 22.99 19.15 15.85
C ILE A 8 21.88 19.77 14.99
N GLY A 9 22.22 20.72 14.10
CA GLY A 9 21.26 21.34 13.20
C GLY A 9 20.59 20.33 12.24
N LEU A 10 21.36 19.39 11.68
CA LEU A 10 20.82 18.33 10.81
C LEU A 10 19.93 17.36 11.58
N ARG A 11 20.32 16.98 12.80
CA ARG A 11 19.50 16.12 13.68
C ARG A 11 18.16 16.78 14.01
N VAL A 12 18.16 18.05 14.43
CA VAL A 12 16.94 18.81 14.73
C VAL A 12 16.05 18.91 13.49
N LEU A 13 16.62 19.26 12.33
CA LEU A 13 15.87 19.33 11.08
C LEU A 13 15.22 18.00 10.71
N ALA A 14 15.99 16.91 10.70
CA ALA A 14 15.49 15.57 10.40
C ALA A 14 14.38 15.14 11.37
N SER A 15 14.56 15.37 12.67
CA SER A 15 13.56 15.06 13.68
C SER A 15 12.26 15.85 13.50
N ILE A 16 12.33 17.14 13.13
CA ILE A 16 11.14 17.94 12.83
C ILE A 16 10.42 17.40 11.58
N LEU A 17 11.19 17.02 10.55
CA LEU A 17 10.66 16.44 9.31
C LEU A 17 10.03 15.04 9.52
N ILE A 18 10.42 14.31 10.56
CA ILE A 18 9.73 13.08 10.97
C ILE A 18 8.52 13.42 11.83
N LEU A 19 8.68 14.25 12.86
CA LEU A 19 7.66 14.52 13.88
C LEU A 19 6.38 15.14 13.29
N ILE A 20 6.50 16.23 12.53
CA ILE A 20 5.33 16.98 12.07
C ILE A 20 4.45 16.13 11.12
N PRO A 21 5.00 15.50 10.06
CA PRO A 21 4.21 14.64 9.18
C PRO A 21 3.65 13.42 9.90
N THR A 22 4.39 12.82 10.83
CA THR A 22 3.89 11.67 11.60
C THR A 22 2.70 12.05 12.48
N LEU A 23 2.75 13.19 13.18
CA LEU A 23 1.61 13.67 13.97
C LEU A 23 0.39 14.01 13.09
N ALA A 24 0.63 14.64 11.93
CA ALA A 24 -0.42 14.91 10.95
C ALA A 24 -1.04 13.60 10.43
N GLY A 25 -0.21 12.61 10.12
CA GLY A 25 -0.63 11.28 9.68
C GLY A 25 -1.47 10.56 10.73
N LEU A 26 -1.01 10.49 11.97
CA LEU A 26 -1.78 9.88 13.08
C LEU A 26 -3.13 10.57 13.27
N THR A 27 -3.18 11.90 13.14
CA THR A 27 -4.44 12.65 13.20
C THR A 27 -5.39 12.26 12.07
N LEU A 28 -4.89 12.17 10.83
CA LEU A 28 -5.68 11.73 9.68
C LEU A 28 -6.17 10.28 9.83
N GLN A 29 -5.32 9.37 10.33
CA GLN A 29 -5.67 7.98 10.56
C GLN A 29 -6.72 7.84 11.68
N PHE A 30 -6.63 8.65 12.73
CA PHE A 30 -7.65 8.69 13.78
C PHE A 30 -9.02 9.15 13.24
N LEU A 31 -9.04 10.22 12.43
CA LEU A 31 -10.27 10.68 11.76
C LEU A 31 -10.83 9.61 10.83
N LEU A 32 -9.96 8.89 10.10
CA LEU A 32 -10.38 7.79 9.23
C LEU A 32 -10.99 6.67 10.06
N ALA A 33 -10.35 6.28 11.17
CA ALA A 33 -10.84 5.26 12.07
C ALA A 33 -12.24 5.59 12.60
N ILE A 34 -12.49 6.84 13.02
CA ILE A 34 -13.82 7.31 13.43
C ILE A 34 -14.83 7.12 12.29
N THR A 35 -14.47 7.58 11.08
CA THR A 35 -15.33 7.50 9.89
C THR A 35 -15.69 6.05 9.54
N LEU A 36 -14.73 5.14 9.59
CA LEU A 36 -14.93 3.71 9.35
C LEU A 36 -15.81 3.10 10.46
N ILE A 37 -15.54 3.37 11.74
CA ILE A 37 -16.35 2.86 12.86
C ILE A 37 -17.81 3.31 12.73
N SER A 38 -18.06 4.58 12.42
CA SER A 38 -19.41 5.10 12.19
C SER A 38 -20.11 4.41 11.01
N GLY A 39 -19.37 4.07 9.95
CA GLY A 39 -19.86 3.37 8.76
C GLY A 39 -19.90 1.83 8.87
N TRP A 40 -19.42 1.25 9.98
CA TRP A 40 -19.11 -0.18 10.09
C TRP A 40 -20.29 -1.08 9.71
N LYS A 41 -21.50 -0.76 10.17
CA LYS A 41 -22.70 -1.56 9.90
C LYS A 41 -23.04 -1.65 8.42
N LYS A 42 -22.71 -0.62 7.63
CA LYS A 42 -23.01 -0.55 6.20
C LYS A 42 -21.91 -1.17 5.35
N PHE A 43 -20.65 -1.04 5.76
CA PHE A 43 -19.50 -1.33 4.89
C PHE A 43 -18.73 -2.60 5.25
N ARG A 44 -19.00 -3.26 6.38
CA ARG A 44 -18.27 -4.47 6.79
C ARG A 44 -18.33 -5.62 5.78
N ASP A 45 -19.34 -5.63 4.91
CA ASP A 45 -19.51 -6.67 3.90
C ASP A 45 -18.75 -6.34 2.60
N SER A 46 -18.27 -5.09 2.45
CA SER A 46 -17.42 -4.71 1.32
C SER A 46 -15.99 -5.20 1.52
N SER A 47 -15.48 -5.94 0.54
CA SER A 47 -14.10 -6.41 0.51
C SER A 47 -13.08 -5.28 0.55
N PHE A 48 -13.36 -4.18 -0.15
CA PHE A 48 -12.53 -2.98 -0.15
C PHE A 48 -12.37 -2.40 1.27
N TYR A 49 -13.47 -2.32 2.01
CA TYR A 49 -13.50 -1.80 3.37
C TYR A 49 -12.70 -2.67 4.35
N LEU A 50 -12.83 -4.00 4.24
CA LEU A 50 -12.08 -4.94 5.07
C LEU A 50 -10.56 -4.85 4.86
N ILE A 51 -10.12 -4.70 3.61
CA ILE A 51 -8.69 -4.54 3.29
C ILE A 51 -8.20 -3.17 3.79
N THR A 52 -8.96 -2.10 3.54
CA THR A 52 -8.63 -0.73 3.95
C THR A 52 -8.50 -0.59 5.47
N THR A 53 -9.36 -1.26 6.25
CA THR A 53 -9.27 -1.25 7.72
C THR A 53 -7.95 -1.85 8.22
N GLN A 54 -7.44 -2.87 7.53
CA GLN A 54 -6.16 -3.49 7.88
C GLN A 54 -4.97 -2.62 7.46
N LEU A 55 -5.05 -1.94 6.30
CA LEU A 55 -4.08 -0.93 5.90
C LEU A 55 -3.98 0.20 6.92
N LEU A 56 -5.13 0.74 7.37
CA LEU A 56 -5.19 1.75 8.45
C LEU A 56 -4.45 1.28 9.71
N TRP A 57 -4.59 0.01 10.11
CA TRP A 57 -3.89 -0.52 11.28
C TRP A 57 -2.37 -0.61 11.06
N CYS A 58 -1.94 -1.02 9.86
CA CYS A 58 -0.52 -1.06 9.52
C CYS A 58 0.09 0.35 9.47
N ASP A 59 -0.58 1.29 8.80
CA ASP A 59 -0.14 2.70 8.71
C ASP A 59 -0.02 3.31 10.10
N THR A 60 -1.02 3.10 10.96
CA THR A 60 -1.00 3.60 12.35
C THR A 60 0.15 2.99 13.13
N CYS A 61 0.38 1.67 12.99
CA CYS A 61 1.47 0.99 13.66
C CYS A 61 2.85 1.52 13.20
N ALA A 62 3.05 1.70 11.89
CA ALA A 62 4.28 2.26 11.34
C ALA A 62 4.53 3.69 11.86
N LEU A 63 3.53 4.57 11.80
CA LEU A 63 3.64 5.95 12.29
C LEU A 63 3.91 6.04 13.80
N LEU A 64 3.29 5.17 14.61
CA LEU A 64 3.59 5.09 16.04
C LEU A 64 5.04 4.65 16.30
N LEU A 65 5.56 3.74 15.47
CA LEU A 65 6.93 3.24 15.59
C LEU A 65 7.96 4.24 15.09
N ASP A 66 7.64 5.06 14.09
CA ASP A 66 8.45 6.21 13.69
C ASP A 66 8.56 7.23 14.84
N LEU A 67 7.44 7.50 15.52
CA LEU A 67 7.41 8.40 16.68
C LEU A 67 8.17 7.80 17.88
N TYR A 68 8.05 6.48 18.08
CA TYR A 68 8.70 5.77 19.18
C TYR A 68 10.20 5.59 18.97
N ALA A 69 10.64 5.25 17.75
CA ALA A 69 12.02 4.87 17.46
C ALA A 69 12.76 5.93 16.65
N ALA A 70 12.31 6.21 15.42
CA ALA A 70 13.03 7.05 14.48
C ALA A 70 13.20 8.50 14.98
N PHE A 71 12.13 9.12 15.47
CA PHE A 71 12.13 10.50 15.97
C PHE A 71 13.15 10.74 17.11
N PRO A 72 13.06 10.05 18.26
CA PRO A 72 13.94 10.32 19.39
C PRO A 72 15.40 9.92 19.13
N MET A 73 15.65 8.83 18.40
CA MET A 73 17.02 8.43 18.05
C MET A 73 17.67 9.40 17.07
N THR A 74 16.92 9.93 16.11
CA THR A 74 17.40 10.98 15.20
C THR A 74 17.78 12.25 15.97
N LEU A 75 16.92 12.65 16.91
CA LEU A 75 17.08 13.90 17.67
C LEU A 75 18.30 13.84 18.59
N THR A 76 18.39 12.76 19.36
CA THR A 76 19.39 12.62 20.43
C THR A 76 20.71 12.07 19.92
N GLY A 77 20.72 11.29 18.84
CA GLY A 77 21.88 10.50 18.41
C GLY A 77 22.24 9.37 19.38
N VAL A 78 21.35 9.02 20.30
CA VAL A 78 21.55 7.99 21.31
C VAL A 78 20.49 6.91 21.18
N GLN A 79 20.93 5.64 21.23
CA GLN A 79 20.04 4.48 21.30
C GLN A 79 19.60 4.28 22.75
N TYR A 80 18.67 5.12 23.21
CA TYR A 80 18.22 5.14 24.61
C TYR A 80 17.52 3.86 25.06
N MET A 81 17.03 3.04 24.10
CA MET A 81 16.42 1.74 24.36
C MET A 81 17.47 0.65 24.67
N GLY A 82 18.76 0.94 24.46
CA GLY A 82 19.86 -0.02 24.51
C GLY A 82 19.65 -1.18 23.53
N ASP A 83 20.30 -2.30 23.80
CA ASP A 83 20.16 -3.56 23.05
C ASP A 83 19.05 -4.46 23.62
N SER A 84 18.06 -3.87 24.27
CA SER A 84 16.94 -4.61 24.86
C SER A 84 16.08 -5.23 23.77
N ALA A 85 15.92 -6.56 23.80
CA ALA A 85 15.01 -7.28 22.91
C ALA A 85 13.59 -6.70 22.93
N ALA A 86 13.05 -6.45 24.13
CA ALA A 86 11.67 -6.01 24.30
C ALA A 86 11.43 -4.54 23.91
N LEU A 87 12.42 -3.67 24.13
CA LEU A 87 12.25 -2.23 23.90
C LEU A 87 12.75 -1.77 22.52
N TYR A 88 13.71 -2.48 21.92
CA TYR A 88 14.29 -2.10 20.64
C TYR A 88 13.88 -3.06 19.52
N TYR A 89 14.31 -4.32 19.61
CA TYR A 89 14.16 -5.27 18.50
C TYR A 89 12.71 -5.68 18.23
N VAL A 90 11.88 -5.88 19.27
CA VAL A 90 10.47 -6.25 19.10
C VAL A 90 9.65 -5.12 18.43
N PRO A 91 9.70 -3.86 18.90
CA PRO A 91 9.07 -2.74 18.19
C PRO A 91 9.52 -2.61 16.73
N LEU A 92 10.80 -2.76 16.44
CA LEU A 92 11.31 -2.73 15.06
C LEU A 92 10.83 -3.92 14.20
N ALA A 93 10.64 -5.09 14.80
CA ALA A 93 10.01 -6.22 14.12
C ALA A 93 8.53 -5.92 13.79
N PHE A 94 7.80 -5.24 14.68
CA PHE A 94 6.43 -4.79 14.40
C PHE A 94 6.38 -3.75 13.27
N GLU A 95 7.37 -2.86 13.19
CA GLU A 95 7.47 -1.92 12.07
C GLU A 95 7.71 -2.71 10.76
N GLY A 96 8.58 -3.73 10.79
CA GLY A 96 8.77 -4.63 9.66
C GLY A 96 7.49 -5.38 9.24
N ILE A 97 6.69 -5.83 10.22
CA ILE A 97 5.38 -6.44 9.99
C ILE A 97 4.41 -5.43 9.35
N ALA A 98 4.35 -4.22 9.89
CA ALA A 98 3.48 -3.16 9.37
C ALA A 98 3.84 -2.79 7.92
N PHE A 99 5.12 -2.56 7.64
CA PHE A 99 5.63 -2.25 6.30
C PHE A 99 5.30 -3.35 5.28
N ASN A 100 5.60 -4.61 5.61
CA ASN A 100 5.27 -5.74 4.73
C ASN A 100 3.75 -5.97 4.62
N GLY A 101 3.01 -5.66 5.68
CA GLY A 101 1.55 -5.65 5.70
C GLY A 101 0.97 -4.65 4.71
N ILE A 102 1.41 -3.38 4.75
CA ILE A 102 1.02 -2.32 3.81
C ILE A 102 1.26 -2.80 2.38
N PHE A 103 2.43 -3.37 2.14
CA PHE A 103 2.84 -3.83 0.83
C PHE A 103 1.96 -4.96 0.28
N MET A 104 1.78 -6.04 1.04
CA MET A 104 1.00 -7.20 0.61
C MET A 104 -0.51 -6.91 0.57
N LEU A 105 -1.04 -6.09 1.48
CA LEU A 105 -2.43 -5.66 1.46
C LEU A 105 -2.72 -4.71 0.29
N SER A 106 -1.76 -3.86 -0.09
CA SER A 106 -1.87 -3.02 -1.29
C SER A 106 -1.87 -3.85 -2.57
N LEU A 107 -1.09 -4.94 -2.62
CA LEU A 107 -1.18 -5.92 -3.70
C LEU A 107 -2.55 -6.60 -3.73
N LEU A 108 -3.07 -7.04 -2.58
CA LEU A 108 -4.40 -7.65 -2.48
C LEU A 108 -5.51 -6.69 -2.94
N LEU A 109 -5.42 -5.41 -2.57
CA LEU A 109 -6.32 -4.36 -3.04
C LEU A 109 -6.25 -4.17 -4.57
N THR A 110 -5.04 -4.26 -5.13
CA THR A 110 -4.81 -4.19 -6.57
C THR A 110 -5.41 -5.39 -7.30
N ILE A 111 -5.22 -6.60 -6.77
CA ILE A 111 -5.84 -7.83 -7.29
C ILE A 111 -7.37 -7.74 -7.22
N ASN A 112 -7.92 -7.22 -6.11
CA ASN A 112 -9.35 -7.00 -5.97
C ASN A 112 -9.90 -6.14 -7.12
N ARG A 113 -9.30 -4.98 -7.37
CA ARG A 113 -9.71 -4.09 -8.45
C ARG A 113 -9.47 -4.69 -9.83
N PHE A 114 -8.33 -5.36 -10.02
CA PHE A 114 -8.03 -6.05 -11.27
C PHE A 114 -9.08 -7.10 -11.62
N LEU A 115 -9.45 -7.95 -10.67
CA LEU A 115 -10.51 -8.94 -10.89
C LEU A 115 -11.87 -8.27 -11.11
N LEU A 116 -12.18 -7.18 -10.41
CA LEU A 116 -13.43 -6.45 -10.60
C LEU A 116 -13.59 -5.95 -12.05
N PHE A 117 -12.56 -5.29 -12.59
CA PHE A 117 -12.63 -4.71 -13.94
C PHE A 117 -12.36 -5.72 -15.06
N ILE A 118 -11.45 -6.68 -14.86
CA ILE A 118 -11.04 -7.61 -15.92
C ILE A 118 -11.92 -8.85 -15.94
N PHE A 119 -12.22 -9.44 -14.77
CA PHE A 119 -12.86 -10.75 -14.62
C PHE A 119 -13.98 -10.76 -13.54
N PRO A 120 -15.10 -10.05 -13.74
CA PRO A 120 -16.12 -9.82 -12.69
C PRO A 120 -16.73 -11.12 -12.13
N LYS A 121 -16.85 -12.16 -12.96
CA LYS A 121 -17.32 -13.49 -12.52
C LYS A 121 -16.42 -14.12 -11.46
N TRP A 122 -15.10 -13.94 -11.58
CA TRP A 122 -14.12 -14.43 -10.62
C TRP A 122 -14.08 -13.54 -9.39
N HIS A 123 -14.16 -12.22 -9.57
CA HIS A 123 -14.27 -11.27 -8.47
C HIS A 123 -15.41 -11.64 -7.51
N ASN A 124 -16.63 -11.86 -8.02
CA ASN A 124 -17.80 -12.16 -7.18
C ASN A 124 -17.71 -13.50 -6.45
N LYS A 125 -16.91 -14.44 -6.95
CA LYS A 125 -16.66 -15.72 -6.26
C LYS A 125 -15.58 -15.61 -5.19
N ILE A 126 -14.49 -14.90 -5.50
CA ILE A 126 -13.30 -14.82 -4.66
C ILE A 126 -13.48 -13.76 -3.56
N PHE A 127 -13.92 -12.56 -3.90
CA PHE A 127 -14.03 -11.41 -3.01
C PHE A 127 -15.41 -11.28 -2.36
N THR A 128 -15.91 -12.40 -1.84
CA THR A 128 -17.02 -12.39 -0.87
C THR A 128 -16.49 -11.98 0.51
N PRO A 129 -17.34 -11.54 1.47
CA PRO A 129 -16.88 -11.18 2.82
C PRO A 129 -16.05 -12.29 3.51
N ARG A 130 -16.40 -13.56 3.27
CA ARG A 130 -15.65 -14.71 3.79
C ARG A 130 -14.36 -14.93 3.01
N GLY A 131 -14.41 -14.86 1.68
CA GLY A 131 -13.24 -15.03 0.83
C GLY A 131 -12.18 -13.95 1.08
N THR A 132 -12.59 -12.69 1.24
CA THR A 132 -11.69 -11.58 1.57
C THR A 132 -11.04 -11.77 2.93
N LYS A 133 -11.78 -12.21 3.96
CA LYS A 133 -11.19 -12.54 5.27
C LYS A 133 -10.17 -13.67 5.16
N ALA A 134 -10.46 -14.71 4.37
CA ALA A 134 -9.53 -15.82 4.16
C ALA A 134 -8.27 -15.39 3.41
N LEU A 135 -8.39 -14.62 2.33
CA LEU A 135 -7.25 -14.06 1.60
C LEU A 135 -6.42 -13.13 2.48
N SER A 136 -7.07 -12.32 3.31
CA SER A 136 -6.37 -11.45 4.25
C SER A 136 -5.63 -12.23 5.32
N ALA A 137 -6.24 -13.29 5.86
CA ALA A 137 -5.57 -14.19 6.80
C ALA A 137 -4.34 -14.85 6.15
N PHE A 138 -4.44 -15.27 4.89
CA PHE A 138 -3.30 -15.79 4.13
C PHE A 138 -2.18 -14.75 3.96
N VAL A 139 -2.53 -13.50 3.63
CA VAL A 139 -1.57 -12.39 3.56
C VAL A 139 -0.86 -12.19 4.89
N TRP A 140 -1.58 -12.19 6.02
CA TRP A 140 -0.95 -12.05 7.34
C TRP A 140 -0.04 -13.22 7.67
N ILE A 141 -0.46 -14.46 7.43
CA ILE A 141 0.39 -15.66 7.63
C ILE A 141 1.68 -15.52 6.80
N TYR A 142 1.58 -15.04 5.56
CA TYR A 142 2.73 -14.79 4.71
C TYR A 142 3.66 -13.73 5.30
N VAL A 143 3.14 -12.58 5.72
CA VAL A 143 3.92 -11.49 6.34
C VAL A 143 4.62 -11.97 7.61
N PHE A 144 3.92 -12.64 8.51
CA PHE A 144 4.52 -13.18 9.73
C PHE A 144 5.60 -14.23 9.43
N THR A 145 5.36 -15.09 8.44
CA THR A 145 6.35 -16.08 8.00
C THR A 145 7.59 -15.40 7.43
N LEU A 146 7.43 -14.35 6.62
CA LEU A 146 8.54 -13.58 6.06
C LEU A 146 9.39 -12.95 7.17
N ILE A 147 8.76 -12.32 8.16
CA ILE A 147 9.48 -11.70 9.30
C ILE A 147 10.13 -12.76 10.19
N LEU A 148 9.45 -13.89 10.45
CA LEU A 148 10.03 -15.00 11.21
C LEU A 148 11.27 -15.56 10.51
N LEU A 149 11.19 -15.83 9.20
CA LEU A 149 12.32 -16.30 8.40
C LEU A 149 13.46 -15.28 8.40
N THR A 150 13.15 -13.98 8.26
CA THR A 150 14.16 -12.91 8.33
C THR A 150 14.98 -13.01 9.62
N ASN A 151 14.31 -13.16 10.76
CA ASN A 151 14.96 -13.31 12.07
C ASN A 151 15.72 -14.64 12.21
N VAL A 152 15.16 -15.76 11.73
CA VAL A 152 15.82 -17.08 11.77
C VAL A 152 17.11 -17.10 10.95
N PHE A 153 17.14 -16.41 9.81
CA PHE A 153 18.35 -16.27 8.98
C PHE A 153 19.34 -15.22 9.52
N GLY A 154 19.09 -14.65 10.72
CA GLY A 154 20.00 -13.69 11.36
C GLY A 154 19.97 -12.30 10.74
N CYS A 155 18.92 -11.97 9.99
CA CYS A 155 18.67 -10.62 9.52
C CYS A 155 17.72 -9.91 10.51
N ARG A 156 18.09 -8.73 10.96
CA ARG A 156 17.29 -7.90 11.88
C ARG A 156 17.13 -6.51 11.31
N LYS A 157 15.95 -5.94 11.50
CA LYS A 157 15.70 -4.55 11.13
C LYS A 157 16.21 -3.64 12.25
N GLU A 158 16.99 -2.65 11.88
CA GLU A 158 17.61 -1.69 12.79
C GLU A 158 17.42 -0.27 12.27
N PHE A 159 17.46 0.71 13.16
CA PHE A 159 17.45 2.12 12.79
C PHE A 159 18.84 2.71 12.97
N SER A 160 19.44 3.22 11.90
CA SER A 160 20.71 3.93 11.99
C SER A 160 20.47 5.36 12.48
N LYS A 161 20.77 5.63 13.75
CA LYS A 161 20.74 6.97 14.36
C LYS A 161 21.77 7.94 13.76
N ASP A 162 22.80 7.39 13.12
CA ASP A 162 23.91 8.16 12.55
C ASP A 162 23.67 8.54 11.10
N PHE A 163 22.69 7.93 10.44
CA PHE A 163 22.33 8.24 9.05
C PHE A 163 20.83 8.47 8.85
N PHE A 164 20.01 8.31 9.89
CA PHE A 164 18.55 8.52 9.89
C PHE A 164 17.78 7.61 8.94
N TYR A 165 18.09 6.32 8.87
CA TYR A 165 17.33 5.39 8.04
C TYR A 165 17.22 4.00 8.67
N PHE A 166 16.13 3.30 8.33
CA PHE A 166 15.98 1.89 8.67
C PHE A 166 16.77 1.02 7.71
N TRP A 167 17.37 -0.05 8.20
CA TRP A 167 18.12 -0.99 7.39
C TRP A 167 18.04 -2.41 7.97
N TYR A 168 18.42 -3.39 7.16
CA TYR A 168 18.52 -4.78 7.60
C TYR A 168 19.98 -5.14 7.86
N HIS A 169 20.32 -5.33 9.13
CA HIS A 169 21.61 -5.89 9.56
C HIS A 169 21.53 -7.42 9.50
N CYS A 170 22.44 -8.05 8.75
CA CYS A 170 22.49 -9.51 8.62
C CYS A 170 23.89 -10.00 9.01
N GLU A 171 24.01 -10.72 10.13
CA GLU A 171 25.31 -11.13 10.70
C GLU A 171 26.04 -12.18 9.83
N ASN A 172 25.31 -13.05 9.12
CA ASN A 172 25.86 -14.21 8.42
C ASN A 172 26.01 -14.01 6.89
N TYR A 173 26.53 -12.86 6.46
CA TYR A 173 26.74 -12.61 5.03
C TYR A 173 27.99 -13.34 4.50
N ASN A 174 27.81 -14.55 3.96
CA ASN A 174 28.85 -15.28 3.22
C ASN A 174 28.55 -15.31 1.71
N PRO A 175 29.29 -14.57 0.86
CA PRO A 175 28.95 -14.28 -0.55
C PRO A 175 28.81 -15.48 -1.49
N LYS A 176 29.03 -16.72 -1.02
CA LYS A 176 28.99 -17.96 -1.81
C LYS A 176 27.66 -18.73 -1.72
N HIS A 177 26.71 -18.31 -0.88
CA HIS A 177 25.44 -19.03 -0.68
C HIS A 177 24.22 -18.14 -0.94
N PHE A 178 23.07 -18.74 -1.24
CA PHE A 178 21.81 -18.01 -1.42
C PHE A 178 21.51 -17.16 -0.17
N HIS A 179 21.40 -15.85 -0.36
CA HIS A 179 21.11 -14.94 0.73
C HIS A 179 19.63 -14.64 0.79
N PHE A 180 19.03 -14.84 1.97
CA PHE A 180 17.65 -14.43 2.23
C PHE A 180 17.44 -12.93 1.96
N LYS A 181 18.48 -12.12 2.13
CA LYS A 181 18.51 -10.69 1.75
C LYS A 181 18.20 -10.46 0.26
N ASP A 182 18.75 -11.29 -0.63
CA ASP A 182 18.50 -11.17 -2.07
C ASP A 182 17.05 -11.52 -2.40
N PHE A 183 16.49 -12.52 -1.71
CA PHE A 183 15.07 -12.85 -1.82
C PHE A 183 14.19 -11.66 -1.40
N LEU A 184 14.49 -11.01 -0.27
CA LEU A 184 13.75 -9.82 0.17
C LEU A 184 13.80 -8.70 -0.88
N TYR A 185 14.98 -8.43 -1.47
CA TYR A 185 15.10 -7.42 -2.51
C TYR A 185 14.31 -7.76 -3.77
N ILE A 186 14.44 -8.99 -4.27
CA ILE A 186 13.68 -9.44 -5.45
C ILE A 186 12.18 -9.35 -5.16
N HIS A 187 11.75 -9.80 -3.98
CA HIS A 187 10.36 -9.75 -3.55
C HIS A 187 9.83 -8.30 -3.52
N SER A 188 10.60 -7.38 -2.93
CA SER A 188 10.28 -5.95 -2.91
C SER A 188 10.22 -5.33 -4.31
N TYR A 189 11.01 -5.78 -5.29
CA TYR A 189 10.92 -5.27 -6.67
C TYR A 189 9.76 -5.85 -7.47
N VAL A 190 9.51 -7.15 -7.32
CA VAL A 190 8.54 -7.86 -8.16
C VAL A 190 7.12 -7.38 -7.87
N ILE A 191 6.77 -7.15 -6.61
CA ILE A 191 5.40 -6.78 -6.24
C ILE A 191 4.94 -5.44 -6.86
N PRO A 192 5.67 -4.32 -6.76
CA PRO A 192 5.27 -3.05 -7.36
C PRO A 192 5.23 -3.14 -8.87
N CYS A 193 6.11 -3.93 -9.49
CA CYS A 193 6.08 -4.19 -10.93
C CYS A 193 4.78 -4.91 -11.33
N ILE A 194 4.37 -5.94 -10.58
CA ILE A 194 3.11 -6.65 -10.81
C ILE A 194 1.92 -5.69 -10.60
N MET A 195 1.93 -4.88 -9.53
CA MET A 195 0.88 -3.89 -9.26
C MET A 195 0.76 -2.87 -10.40
N ALA A 196 1.89 -2.32 -10.85
CA ALA A 196 1.94 -1.38 -11.96
C ALA A 196 1.40 -2.01 -13.26
N ALA A 197 1.82 -3.24 -13.58
CA ALA A 197 1.32 -3.97 -14.75
C ALA A 197 -0.21 -4.18 -14.68
N MET A 198 -0.73 -4.58 -13.52
CA MET A 198 -2.18 -4.74 -13.32
C MET A 198 -2.94 -3.42 -13.52
N TYR A 199 -2.44 -2.30 -12.98
CA TYR A 199 -3.06 -0.99 -13.19
C TYR A 199 -3.00 -0.51 -14.64
N MET A 200 -1.88 -0.75 -15.33
CA MET A 200 -1.77 -0.45 -16.75
C MET A 200 -2.80 -1.22 -17.58
N ILE A 201 -3.04 -2.50 -17.28
CA ILE A 201 -4.06 -3.31 -17.95
C ILE A 201 -5.48 -2.76 -17.66
N ILE A 202 -5.78 -2.42 -16.39
CA ILE A 202 -7.07 -1.80 -16.02
C ILE A 202 -7.27 -0.50 -16.80
N TYR A 203 -6.27 0.37 -16.82
CA TYR A 203 -6.32 1.65 -17.53
C TYR A 203 -6.59 1.48 -19.03
N VAL A 204 -5.87 0.57 -19.69
CA VAL A 204 -6.06 0.27 -21.11
C VAL A 204 -7.48 -0.23 -21.36
N LYS A 205 -8.00 -1.16 -20.53
CA LYS A 205 -9.37 -1.67 -20.69
C LYS A 205 -10.41 -0.57 -20.54
N LEU A 206 -10.31 0.28 -19.51
CA LEU A 206 -11.23 1.40 -19.32
C LEU A 206 -11.20 2.38 -20.50
N LYS A 207 -10.02 2.69 -21.03
CA LYS A 207 -9.85 3.59 -22.18
C LYS A 207 -10.46 3.01 -23.46
N LEU A 208 -10.38 1.69 -23.66
CA LEU A 208 -11.00 1.00 -24.78
C LEU A 208 -12.54 0.99 -24.65
N THR A 209 -13.07 0.69 -23.47
CA THR A 209 -14.52 0.67 -23.22
C THR A 209 -15.15 2.07 -23.31
N SER A 210 -14.47 3.10 -22.80
CA SER A 210 -14.97 4.48 -22.78
C SER A 210 -15.28 5.05 -24.17
N LYS A 211 -14.63 4.56 -25.22
CA LYS A 211 -14.91 5.00 -26.60
C LYS A 211 -16.24 4.48 -27.15
N SER A 212 -16.81 3.43 -26.54
CA SER A 212 -17.98 2.74 -27.09
C SER A 212 -19.32 3.23 -26.53
N PHE A 213 -19.35 4.01 -25.45
CA PHE A 213 -20.58 4.43 -24.78
C PHE A 213 -20.56 5.93 -24.42
N ILE A 214 -21.25 6.74 -25.22
CA ILE A 214 -21.40 8.20 -25.00
C ILE A 214 -22.38 8.52 -23.85
N GLN A 215 -23.24 7.57 -23.48
CA GLN A 215 -24.39 7.85 -22.58
C GLN A 215 -24.13 7.59 -21.08
N GLU A 216 -22.98 7.04 -20.70
CA GLU A 216 -22.66 6.64 -19.30
C GLU A 216 -21.44 7.36 -18.70
N GLN A 217 -21.19 8.59 -19.18
CA GLN A 217 -19.97 9.36 -18.90
C GLN A 217 -19.76 9.71 -17.41
N SER A 218 -20.83 9.82 -16.62
CA SER A 218 -20.74 10.16 -15.19
C SER A 218 -20.18 9.02 -14.34
N THR A 219 -20.57 7.77 -14.59
CA THR A 219 -20.07 6.59 -13.88
C THR A 219 -18.59 6.36 -14.20
N ILE A 220 -18.22 6.44 -15.48
CA ILE A 220 -16.84 6.27 -15.94
C ILE A 220 -15.91 7.31 -15.29
N ARG A 221 -16.34 8.57 -15.17
CA ARG A 221 -15.53 9.62 -14.55
C ARG A 221 -15.22 9.31 -13.08
N LYS A 222 -16.18 8.74 -12.34
CA LYS A 222 -15.99 8.31 -10.95
C LYS A 222 -14.97 7.18 -10.86
N GLU A 223 -15.11 6.14 -11.70
CA GLU A 223 -14.17 5.02 -11.75
C GLU A 223 -12.74 5.46 -12.09
N VAL A 224 -12.59 6.38 -13.05
CA VAL A 224 -11.28 6.94 -13.42
C VAL A 224 -10.66 7.72 -12.25
N LYS A 225 -11.45 8.46 -11.47
CA LYS A 225 -10.96 9.16 -10.27
C LYS A 225 -10.43 8.16 -9.24
N TYR A 226 -11.15 7.07 -8.99
CA TYR A 226 -10.70 6.00 -8.08
C TYR A 226 -9.46 5.27 -8.58
N LEU A 227 -9.39 5.00 -9.89
CA LEU A 227 -8.21 4.40 -10.48
C LEU A 227 -7.00 5.32 -10.31
N THR A 228 -7.17 6.61 -10.57
CA THR A 228 -6.10 7.61 -10.45
C THR A 228 -5.54 7.67 -9.03
N GLN A 229 -6.41 7.65 -8.01
CA GLN A 229 -5.99 7.63 -6.61
C GLN A 229 -5.13 6.41 -6.28
N THR A 230 -5.47 5.23 -6.80
CA THR A 230 -4.73 4.00 -6.46
C THR A 230 -3.49 3.80 -7.32
N VAL A 231 -3.48 4.31 -8.56
CA VAL A 231 -2.25 4.46 -9.34
C VAL A 231 -1.27 5.35 -8.57
N LEU A 232 -1.74 6.43 -7.96
CA LEU A 232 -0.89 7.31 -7.17
C LEU A 232 -0.31 6.60 -5.93
N ILE A 233 -1.10 5.81 -5.20
CA ILE A 233 -0.58 4.93 -4.13
C ILE A 233 0.50 3.98 -4.68
N CYS A 234 0.24 3.32 -5.81
CA CYS A 234 1.19 2.38 -6.41
C CYS A 234 2.51 3.05 -6.82
N VAL A 235 2.46 4.24 -7.40
CA VAL A 235 3.65 5.01 -7.78
C VAL A 235 4.44 5.38 -6.53
N LEU A 236 3.76 5.82 -5.47
CA LEU A 236 4.39 6.20 -4.22
C LEU A 236 5.06 5.01 -3.52
N ILE A 237 4.42 3.84 -3.48
CA ILE A 237 5.03 2.59 -2.99
C ILE A 237 6.24 2.20 -3.84
N ALA A 238 6.15 2.31 -5.17
CA ALA A 238 7.27 2.00 -6.06
C ALA A 238 8.46 2.96 -5.84
N VAL A 239 8.19 4.26 -5.63
CA VAL A 239 9.20 5.27 -5.30
C VAL A 239 9.84 4.99 -3.95
N GLU A 240 9.07 4.60 -2.94
CA GLU A 240 9.58 4.21 -1.63
C GLU A 240 10.52 3.01 -1.71
N VAL A 241 10.08 1.92 -2.36
CA VAL A 241 10.90 0.72 -2.55
C VAL A 241 12.16 1.03 -3.35
N ALA A 242 12.01 1.78 -4.44
CA ALA A 242 13.15 2.19 -5.25
C ALA A 242 14.12 3.04 -4.43
N GLY A 243 13.63 3.99 -3.63
CA GLY A 243 14.44 4.79 -2.72
C GLY A 243 15.19 3.92 -1.72
N PHE A 244 14.49 3.03 -1.01
CA PHE A 244 15.09 2.17 0.02
C PHE A 244 16.22 1.31 -0.54
N ILE A 245 16.07 0.80 -1.76
CA ILE A 245 17.07 -0.10 -2.35
C ILE A 245 18.17 0.70 -3.06
N THR A 246 17.84 1.72 -3.85
CA THR A 246 18.82 2.42 -4.68
C THR A 246 19.68 3.42 -3.91
N LEU A 247 19.16 4.03 -2.84
CA LEU A 247 19.89 5.04 -2.08
C LEU A 247 21.25 4.56 -1.56
N PRO A 248 21.37 3.36 -0.95
CA PRO A 248 22.68 2.80 -0.58
C PRO A 248 23.68 2.65 -1.74
N PHE A 249 23.21 2.48 -2.98
CA PHE A 249 24.06 2.27 -4.15
C PHE A 249 24.48 3.55 -4.88
N LEU A 250 23.87 4.70 -4.58
CA LEU A 250 24.21 5.96 -5.25
C LEU A 250 25.62 6.47 -4.90
N GLY A 251 26.27 5.90 -3.87
CA GLY A 251 27.63 6.28 -3.47
C GLY A 251 27.75 7.74 -3.03
N VAL A 252 26.63 8.38 -2.66
CA VAL A 252 26.61 9.76 -2.18
C VAL A 252 27.20 9.78 -0.78
N ASN A 253 28.36 10.42 -0.64
CA ASN A 253 29.10 10.51 0.61
C ASN A 253 28.93 11.88 1.27
N GLY A 254 29.23 11.94 2.57
CA GLY A 254 29.19 13.17 3.35
C GLY A 254 27.77 13.68 3.58
N TYR A 255 27.57 14.99 3.56
CA TYR A 255 26.29 15.57 3.96
C TYR A 255 25.10 15.22 3.05
N GLY A 256 25.36 14.89 1.78
CA GLY A 256 24.31 14.51 0.82
C GLY A 256 23.51 13.28 1.26
N GLN A 257 24.17 12.33 1.94
CA GLN A 257 23.51 11.10 2.41
C GLN A 257 22.41 11.40 3.43
N PHE A 258 22.62 12.37 4.33
CA PHE A 258 21.61 12.78 5.31
C PHE A 258 20.35 13.33 4.63
N TYR A 259 20.51 14.20 3.63
CA TYR A 259 19.37 14.79 2.92
C TYR A 259 18.57 13.73 2.16
N LEU A 260 19.26 12.75 1.55
CA LEU A 260 18.61 11.64 0.87
C LEU A 260 17.84 10.75 1.85
N ASN A 261 18.39 10.47 3.03
CA ASN A 261 17.71 9.68 4.05
C ASN A 261 16.53 10.45 4.69
N MET A 262 16.65 11.77 4.87
CA MET A 262 15.51 12.61 5.27
C MET A 262 14.40 12.57 4.21
N LEU A 263 14.74 12.66 2.93
CA LEU A 263 13.77 12.54 1.83
C LEU A 263 13.12 11.14 1.82
N LEU A 264 13.88 10.08 2.06
CA LEU A 264 13.36 8.72 2.15
C LEU A 264 12.34 8.60 3.29
N ASN A 265 12.65 9.10 4.49
CA ASN A 265 11.71 9.09 5.61
C ASN A 265 10.43 9.88 5.28
N LEU A 266 10.55 11.02 4.61
CA LEU A 266 9.39 11.79 4.16
C LEU A 266 8.53 11.01 3.17
N ILE A 267 9.14 10.24 2.25
CA ILE A 267 8.42 9.37 1.32
C ILE A 267 7.69 8.25 2.08
N ILE A 268 8.37 7.57 3.01
CA ILE A 268 7.78 6.50 3.85
C ILE A 268 6.57 7.05 4.63
N ILE A 269 6.75 8.17 5.33
CA ILE A 269 5.67 8.81 6.08
C ILE A 269 4.53 9.24 5.14
N SER A 270 4.85 9.85 4.00
CA SER A 270 3.85 10.25 3.00
C SER A 270 3.02 9.05 2.51
N ASN A 271 3.63 7.88 2.35
CA ASN A 271 2.91 6.66 1.96
C ASN A 271 1.91 6.23 3.04
N ASN A 272 2.31 6.30 4.31
CA ASN A 272 1.42 6.03 5.45
C ASN A 272 0.29 7.08 5.59
N LEU A 273 0.41 8.26 4.96
CA LEU A 273 -0.66 9.27 4.88
C LEU A 273 -1.62 9.05 3.70
N MET A 274 -1.24 8.23 2.71
CA MET A 274 -2.03 8.12 1.48
C MET A 274 -3.38 7.44 1.68
N THR A 275 -3.47 6.42 2.55
CA THR A 275 -4.72 5.71 2.83
C THR A 275 -5.86 6.67 3.24
N PRO A 276 -5.71 7.50 4.30
CA PRO A 276 -6.76 8.42 4.70
C PRO A 276 -7.01 9.51 3.65
N ILE A 277 -5.98 10.03 2.98
CA ILE A 277 -6.16 11.04 1.93
C ILE A 277 -7.03 10.50 0.79
N VAL A 278 -6.75 9.27 0.34
CA VAL A 278 -7.53 8.62 -0.72
C VAL A 278 -8.97 8.39 -0.29
N ILE A 279 -9.19 7.88 0.94
CA ILE A 279 -10.55 7.62 1.44
C ILE A 279 -11.32 8.92 1.67
N PHE A 280 -10.72 9.96 2.27
CA PHE A 280 -11.42 11.23 2.46
C PHE A 280 -11.72 11.95 1.16
N SER A 281 -10.80 11.92 0.19
CA SER A 281 -11.06 12.44 -1.16
C SER A 281 -12.24 11.74 -1.82
N CYS A 282 -12.48 10.49 -1.45
CA CYS A 282 -13.58 9.63 -1.89
C CYS A 282 -14.89 9.93 -1.13
N VAL A 283 -14.84 10.19 0.18
CA VAL A 283 -16.00 10.54 1.01
C VAL A 283 -16.56 11.92 0.66
N ILE A 284 -15.70 12.91 0.41
CA ILE A 284 -16.11 14.30 0.08
C ILE A 284 -16.96 14.34 -1.19
N ASP A 285 -16.73 13.42 -2.13
CA ASP A 285 -17.52 13.35 -3.36
C ASP A 285 -18.90 12.70 -3.18
N HIS A 286 -19.28 12.22 -1.98
CA HIS A 286 -20.50 11.43 -1.69
C HIS A 286 -20.69 10.16 -2.55
N ASP A 287 -19.71 9.81 -3.37
CA ASP A 287 -19.88 8.93 -4.53
C ASP A 287 -19.24 7.55 -4.39
N CYS A 288 -18.53 7.31 -3.29
CA CYS A 288 -17.53 6.25 -3.21
C CYS A 288 -18.01 4.93 -2.64
N PHE A 289 -19.21 4.93 -2.08
CA PHE A 289 -19.93 3.71 -1.83
C PHE A 289 -21.14 3.70 -2.76
N PRO A 290 -20.94 3.49 -4.08
CA PRO A 290 -22.05 3.03 -4.88
C PRO A 290 -22.52 1.76 -4.18
N GLU A 291 -23.74 1.78 -3.65
CA GLU A 291 -24.39 0.54 -3.24
C GLU A 291 -24.11 -0.48 -4.33
N GLU A 292 -23.73 -1.69 -3.93
CA GLU A 292 -23.35 -2.85 -4.76
C GLU A 292 -24.45 -3.29 -5.76
N LYS A 293 -25.41 -2.42 -6.10
CA LYS A 293 -26.45 -2.54 -7.11
C LYS A 293 -25.91 -2.67 -8.54
N PHE A 294 -24.62 -2.39 -8.80
CA PHE A 294 -24.05 -2.50 -10.16
C PHE A 294 -23.99 -3.94 -10.71
N VAL A 295 -23.79 -4.96 -9.86
CA VAL A 295 -23.81 -6.37 -10.31
C VAL A 295 -25.23 -6.84 -10.65
N GLN A 296 -26.26 -6.15 -10.14
CA GLN A 296 -27.63 -6.44 -10.54
C GLN A 296 -27.92 -5.91 -11.95
N TYR A 297 -27.41 -4.73 -12.31
CA TYR A 297 -27.67 -4.14 -13.63
C TYR A 297 -27.01 -4.86 -14.81
N GLU A 298 -25.81 -5.41 -14.64
CA GLU A 298 -25.15 -6.15 -15.73
C GLU A 298 -25.83 -7.50 -16.02
N ASN A 299 -26.40 -8.16 -14.99
CA ASN A 299 -27.25 -9.32 -15.20
C ASN A 299 -28.57 -8.97 -15.90
N TYR A 300 -29.12 -7.77 -15.68
CA TYR A 300 -30.30 -7.29 -16.42
C TYR A 300 -29.96 -6.84 -17.86
N ALA A 301 -28.77 -6.31 -18.11
CA ALA A 301 -28.35 -5.90 -19.45
C ALA A 301 -28.02 -7.10 -20.36
N ILE A 302 -27.47 -8.18 -19.82
CA ILE A 302 -27.22 -9.43 -20.56
C ILE A 302 -28.54 -10.16 -20.90
N LEU A 303 -29.57 -10.02 -20.06
CA LEU A 303 -30.93 -10.51 -20.32
C LEU A 303 -31.75 -9.62 -21.28
N ARG A 304 -31.23 -8.46 -21.67
CA ARG A 304 -31.81 -7.56 -22.69
C ARG A 304 -31.08 -7.60 -24.03
N ARG A 305 -30.43 -8.71 -24.39
CA ARG A 305 -30.32 -8.99 -25.83
C ARG A 305 -31.74 -9.28 -26.32
N PRO A 306 -32.33 -8.45 -27.20
CA PRO A 306 -33.56 -8.84 -27.86
C PRO A 306 -33.30 -10.20 -28.51
N SER A 307 -34.13 -11.19 -28.20
CA SER A 307 -34.13 -12.40 -29.00
C SER A 307 -34.38 -11.98 -30.46
N PRO A 308 -33.76 -12.64 -31.44
CA PRO A 308 -34.13 -12.44 -32.83
C PRO A 308 -35.54 -12.99 -33.02
N VAL A 309 -36.55 -12.21 -32.63
CA VAL A 309 -37.94 -12.45 -32.99
C VAL A 309 -38.04 -12.23 -34.49
N SER A 310 -38.01 -13.35 -35.20
CA SER A 310 -38.80 -13.65 -36.38
C SER A 310 -39.07 -12.46 -37.29
N ARG A 311 -38.17 -12.25 -38.25
CA ARG A 311 -38.52 -11.57 -39.50
C ARG A 311 -39.47 -12.52 -40.25
N VAL A 312 -40.76 -12.44 -39.94
CA VAL A 312 -41.84 -13.08 -40.71
C VAL A 312 -41.82 -12.43 -42.09
N VAL A 313 -41.31 -13.17 -43.07
CA VAL A 313 -41.45 -12.86 -44.49
C VAL A 313 -42.91 -13.14 -44.86
N LEU A 314 -43.71 -12.08 -44.88
CA LEU A 314 -44.99 -12.07 -45.59
C LEU A 314 -44.67 -11.95 -47.09
N THR A 315 -44.49 -13.09 -47.76
CA THR A 315 -44.62 -13.15 -49.22
C THR A 315 -46.10 -13.18 -49.54
N GLN A 316 -46.61 -12.02 -49.96
CA GLN A 316 -47.90 -11.89 -50.62
C GLN A 316 -47.88 -12.65 -51.95
N ALA A 317 -48.95 -13.40 -52.16
CA ALA A 317 -49.32 -13.97 -53.44
C ALA A 317 -49.83 -12.86 -54.39
N THR A 318 -49.35 -12.90 -55.63
CA THR A 318 -50.11 -12.59 -56.86
C THR A 318 -49.47 -13.35 -58.00
#